data_AF-A0A8T5HMG6-F1
#
_entry.id   AF-A0A8T5HMG6-F1
#
_cell.length_a   1.000
_cell.length_b   1.000
_cell.length_c   1.000
_cell.angle_alpha   90.00
_cell.angle_beta   90.00
_cell.angle_gamma   90.00
#
_symmetry.space_group_name_H-M   'P 1'
#
loop_
_entity.id
_entity.type
_entity.pdbx_description
1 polymer ?
#
loop_
_entity_poly.entity_id
_entity_poly.type
_entity_poly.pdbx_seq_one_letter_code
_entity_poly.pdbx_strand_id
1 'polypeptide(L)'
;MKKLVLLVVLIIAIILIMGCEEKYNPFVSCSEINSTYCGSDSDCVCNGFDSETGMCYLGNMKYFERCVDRQDFVCEGYCPYPMQCIDNKCESLPKI
;
A
#
# COMPACT_ATOMS: atom_id res chain seq x y z
N MET A 1 41.54 16.60 -10.65
CA MET A 1 41.12 16.96 -9.28
C MET A 1 39.70 17.54 -9.23
N LYS A 2 39.37 18.65 -9.91
CA LYS A 2 37.99 19.22 -9.91
C LYS A 2 36.87 18.25 -10.32
N LYS A 3 37.10 17.41 -11.35
CA LYS A 3 36.12 16.41 -11.81
C LYS A 3 35.89 15.27 -10.79
N LEU A 4 36.89 14.94 -9.98
CA LEU A 4 36.79 13.89 -8.96
C LEU A 4 35.94 14.38 -7.76
N VAL A 5 36.15 15.63 -7.35
CA VAL A 5 35.38 16.29 -6.28
C VAL A 5 33.90 16.38 -6.66
N LEU A 6 33.59 16.73 -7.91
CA LEU A 6 32.21 16.82 -8.37
C LEU A 6 31.47 15.47 -8.32
N LEU A 7 32.17 14.39 -8.67
CA LEU A 7 31.61 13.03 -8.69
C LEU A 7 31.32 12.52 -7.27
N VAL A 8 32.21 12.82 -6.31
CA VAL A 8 32.01 12.48 -4.90
C VAL A 8 30.81 13.21 -4.30
N VAL A 9 30.66 14.51 -4.58
CA VAL A 9 29.51 15.30 -4.10
C VAL A 9 28.19 14.74 -4.65
N LEU A 10 28.17 14.31 -5.92
CA LEU A 10 26.99 13.77 -6.57
C LEU A 10 26.59 12.40 -5.99
N ILE A 11 27.56 11.54 -5.67
CA ILE A 11 27.31 10.25 -5.01
C ILE A 11 26.76 10.45 -3.59
N ILE A 12 27.31 11.37 -2.81
CA ILE A 12 26.82 11.68 -1.45
C ILE A 12 25.38 12.18 -1.49
N ALA A 13 25.04 13.04 -2.46
CA ALA A 13 23.68 13.51 -2.65
C ALA A 13 22.70 12.36 -2.94
N ILE A 14 23.07 11.39 -3.79
CA ILE A 14 22.23 10.23 -4.09
C ILE A 14 22.00 9.35 -2.86
N ILE A 15 23.05 9.10 -2.07
CA ILE A 15 22.96 8.28 -0.84
C ILE A 15 22.00 8.91 0.18
N LEU A 16 22.01 10.25 0.32
CA LEU A 16 21.12 10.94 1.24
C LEU A 16 19.63 10.84 0.83
N ILE A 17 19.34 10.75 -0.46
CA ILE A 17 17.95 10.64 -0.95
C ILE A 17 17.41 9.21 -0.77
N MET A 18 18.27 8.19 -0.85
CA MET A 18 17.88 6.79 -0.64
C MET A 18 17.59 6.44 0.83
N GLY A 19 17.97 7.30 1.78
CA GLY A 19 17.75 7.10 3.22
C GLY A 19 16.43 7.66 3.76
N CYS A 20 15.55 8.20 2.93
CA CYS A 20 14.22 8.61 3.34
C CYS A 20 13.30 7.39 3.52
N GLU A 21 13.50 6.62 4.59
CA GLU A 21 12.47 5.70 5.06
C GLU A 21 11.30 6.54 5.60
N GLU A 22 10.07 6.28 5.12
CA GLU A 22 8.87 6.91 5.70
C GLU A 22 8.86 6.61 7.20
N LYS A 23 9.12 7.65 8.01
CA LYS A 23 9.09 7.54 9.46
C LYS A 23 7.70 7.02 9.84
N TYR A 24 7.63 5.77 10.32
CA TYR A 24 6.39 5.16 10.77
C TYR A 24 5.78 6.07 11.86
N ASN A 25 4.71 6.76 11.49
CA ASN A 25 3.95 7.59 12.42
C ASN A 25 2.79 6.73 12.97
N PRO A 26 2.84 6.32 14.25
CA PRO A 26 1.80 5.48 14.86
C PRO A 26 0.47 6.22 15.04
N PHE A 27 0.40 7.52 14.73
CA PHE A 27 -0.80 8.35 14.89
C PHE A 27 -1.55 8.62 13.58
N VAL A 28 -1.14 8.03 12.46
CA VAL A 28 -1.90 8.18 11.20
C VAL A 28 -3.23 7.50 11.38
N SER A 29 -4.30 8.29 11.36
CA SER A 29 -5.67 7.79 11.46
C SER A 29 -6.04 6.99 10.20
N CYS A 30 -6.91 6.00 10.34
CA CYS A 30 -7.47 5.27 9.20
C CYS A 30 -8.10 6.19 8.15
N SER A 31 -8.70 7.30 8.59
CA SER A 31 -9.29 8.33 7.74
C SER A 31 -8.28 9.07 6.85
N GLU A 32 -6.99 9.02 7.16
CA GLU A 32 -5.94 9.70 6.40
C GLU A 32 -5.30 8.78 5.35
N ILE A 33 -5.62 7.48 5.36
CA ILE A 33 -5.10 6.50 4.41
C ILE A 33 -6.18 6.26 3.37
N ASN A 34 -5.88 6.52 2.10
CA ASN A 34 -6.80 6.19 1.03
C ASN A 34 -6.92 4.66 0.92
N SER A 35 -8.10 4.14 1.26
CA SER A 35 -8.38 2.71 1.32
C SER A 35 -8.37 2.02 -0.04
N THR A 36 -8.37 2.74 -1.16
CA THR A 36 -8.43 2.14 -2.51
C THR A 36 -7.21 2.44 -3.36
N TYR A 37 -6.39 3.41 -2.97
CA TYR A 37 -5.21 3.82 -3.75
C TYR A 37 -4.19 2.68 -3.86
N CYS A 38 -3.50 2.58 -4.98
CA CYS A 38 -2.37 1.67 -5.15
C CYS A 38 -1.32 2.28 -6.09
N GLY A 39 -0.05 1.88 -5.90
CA GLY A 39 1.03 2.14 -6.85
C GLY A 39 1.39 0.90 -7.69
N SER A 40 1.03 -0.29 -7.21
CA SER A 40 1.32 -1.58 -7.84
C SER A 40 0.30 -2.65 -7.44
N ASP A 41 0.24 -3.75 -8.18
CA ASP A 41 -0.65 -4.88 -7.88
C ASP A 41 -0.42 -5.47 -6.48
N SER A 42 0.82 -5.44 -5.98
CA SER A 42 1.16 -5.92 -4.63
C SER A 42 0.60 -5.05 -3.50
N ASP A 43 0.18 -3.82 -3.81
CA ASP A 43 -0.50 -2.96 -2.85
C ASP A 43 -1.97 -3.35 -2.67
N CYS A 44 -2.50 -4.26 -3.49
CA CYS A 44 -3.89 -4.67 -3.44
C CYS A 44 -4.09 -5.96 -2.65
N VAL A 45 -4.99 -5.89 -1.68
CA VAL A 45 -5.38 -7.01 -0.82
C VAL A 45 -6.89 -7.11 -0.82
N CYS A 46 -7.37 -8.35 -0.78
CA CYS A 46 -8.78 -8.65 -0.62
C CYS A 46 -8.87 -9.72 0.46
N ASN A 47 -9.11 -9.27 1.69
CA ASN A 47 -9.27 -10.10 2.88
C ASN A 47 -9.66 -9.21 4.08
N GLY A 48 -10.10 -9.85 5.17
CA GLY A 48 -10.40 -9.20 6.44
C GLY A 48 -11.73 -8.45 6.44
N PHE A 49 -12.19 -8.11 7.64
CA PHE A 49 -13.43 -7.39 7.88
C PHE A 49 -13.14 -5.95 8.26
N ASP A 50 -13.69 -5.02 7.49
CA ASP A 50 -13.61 -3.60 7.79
C ASP A 50 -14.79 -3.21 8.68
N SER A 51 -14.48 -2.90 9.94
CA SER A 51 -15.48 -2.52 10.94
C SER A 51 -16.13 -1.15 10.67
N GLU A 52 -15.48 -0.29 9.88
CA GLU A 52 -16.01 1.04 9.53
C GLU A 52 -17.14 0.90 8.50
N THR A 53 -16.92 0.07 7.48
CA THR A 53 -17.92 -0.17 6.42
C THR A 53 -18.86 -1.33 6.72
N GLY A 54 -18.50 -2.22 7.65
CA GLY A 54 -19.24 -3.42 7.97
C GLY A 54 -19.19 -4.49 6.87
N MET A 55 -18.18 -4.43 5.99
CA MET A 55 -18.02 -5.30 4.83
C MET A 55 -16.64 -5.96 4.77
N CYS A 56 -16.53 -7.02 3.97
CA CYS A 56 -15.24 -7.61 3.67
C CYS A 56 -14.39 -6.66 2.83
N TYR A 57 -13.13 -6.52 3.22
CA TYR A 57 -12.27 -5.49 2.69
C TYR A 57 -11.60 -5.91 1.39
N LEU A 58 -11.57 -4.97 0.45
CA LEU A 58 -10.87 -5.03 -0.82
C LEU A 58 -10.26 -3.65 -1.06
N GLY A 59 -8.93 -3.57 -1.16
CA GLY A 59 -8.28 -2.29 -1.32
C GLY A 59 -6.78 -2.29 -1.02
N ASN A 60 -6.31 -1.15 -0.54
CA ASN A 60 -4.93 -0.84 -0.25
C ASN A 60 -4.36 -1.61 0.97
N MET A 61 -3.16 -2.17 0.81
CA MET A 61 -2.44 -2.92 1.84
C MET A 61 -2.14 -2.07 3.10
N LYS A 62 -1.77 -0.80 2.94
CA LYS A 62 -1.44 0.09 4.07
C LYS A 62 -2.66 0.38 4.95
N TYR A 63 -3.84 0.50 4.33
CA TYR A 63 -5.10 0.61 5.07
C TYR A 63 -5.44 -0.74 5.73
N PHE A 64 -5.38 -1.84 4.99
CA PHE A 64 -5.63 -3.19 5.51
C PHE A 64 -4.81 -3.52 6.76
N GLU A 65 -3.51 -3.27 6.74
CA GLU A 65 -2.62 -3.61 7.85
C GLU A 65 -2.92 -2.86 9.15
N ARG A 66 -3.61 -1.71 9.05
CA ARG A 66 -3.85 -0.81 10.18
C ARG A 66 -5.29 -0.75 10.64
N CYS A 67 -6.23 -0.92 9.72
CA CYS A 67 -7.63 -0.54 9.90
C CYS A 67 -8.60 -1.71 9.72
N VAL A 68 -8.14 -2.83 9.17
CA VAL A 68 -8.99 -3.98 8.87
C VAL A 68 -8.69 -5.10 9.86
N ASP A 69 -9.76 -5.68 10.42
CA ASP A 69 -9.65 -6.83 11.30
C ASP A 69 -9.35 -8.09 10.47
N ARG A 70 -8.28 -8.79 10.83
CA ARG A 70 -7.84 -10.02 10.14
C ARG A 70 -8.67 -11.25 10.55
N GLN A 71 -9.98 -11.11 10.44
CA GLN A 71 -10.95 -12.17 10.68
C GLN A 71 -11.24 -12.91 9.38
N ASP A 72 -10.23 -13.63 8.88
CA ASP A 72 -10.24 -14.27 7.55
C ASP A 72 -11.45 -15.22 7.34
N PHE A 73 -11.94 -15.84 8.41
CA PHE A 73 -13.10 -16.74 8.36
C PHE A 73 -14.42 -16.04 8.00
N VAL A 74 -14.57 -14.75 8.29
CA VAL A 74 -15.80 -13.98 7.97
C VAL A 74 -15.90 -13.73 6.48
N CYS A 75 -14.74 -13.59 5.82
CA CYS A 75 -14.63 -13.17 4.43
C CYS A 75 -14.17 -14.30 3.50
N GLU A 76 -14.29 -15.55 3.95
CA GLU A 76 -13.94 -16.72 3.16
C GLU A 76 -14.75 -16.74 1.85
N GLY A 77 -14.05 -16.79 0.71
CA GLY A 77 -14.67 -16.79 -0.62
C GLY A 77 -15.14 -15.42 -1.14
N TYR A 78 -14.96 -14.32 -0.39
CA TYR A 78 -15.32 -12.97 -0.84
C TYR A 78 -14.48 -12.49 -2.04
N CYS A 79 -13.27 -13.03 -2.18
CA CYS A 79 -12.28 -12.60 -3.16
C CYS A 79 -12.01 -13.70 -4.20
N PRO A 80 -12.99 -14.04 -5.07
CA PRO A 80 -12.85 -15.13 -6.01
C PRO A 80 -11.92 -14.81 -7.19
N TYR A 81 -11.53 -13.55 -7.38
CA TYR A 81 -10.73 -13.09 -8.51
C TYR A 81 -9.45 -12.39 -8.07
N PRO A 82 -8.41 -12.40 -8.93
CA PRO A 82 -7.19 -11.64 -8.66
C PRO A 82 -7.48 -10.14 -8.58
N MET A 83 -6.70 -9.48 -7.73
CA MET A 83 -6.68 -8.03 -7.57
C MET A 83 -5.61 -7.42 -8.46
N GLN A 84 -5.89 -6.25 -9.04
CA GLN A 84 -4.92 -5.45 -9.79
C GLN A 84 -5.02 -3.97 -9.46
N CYS A 85 -3.91 -3.27 -9.65
CA CYS A 85 -3.86 -1.83 -9.56
C CYS A 85 -4.14 -1.21 -10.95
N ILE A 86 -5.36 -0.71 -11.14
CA ILE A 86 -5.81 -0.11 -12.40
C ILE A 86 -6.12 1.36 -12.13
N ASP A 87 -5.49 2.27 -12.87
CA ASP A 87 -5.65 3.72 -12.70
C ASP A 87 -5.42 4.21 -11.25
N ASN A 88 -4.43 3.61 -10.58
CA ASN A 88 -4.09 3.85 -9.16
C ASN A 88 -5.19 3.45 -8.17
N LYS A 89 -6.06 2.50 -8.55
CA LYS A 89 -7.08 1.92 -7.68
C LYS A 89 -7.03 0.40 -7.70
N CYS A 90 -7.22 -0.20 -6.54
CA CYS A 90 -7.35 -1.64 -6.42
C CYS A 90 -8.71 -2.09 -6.95
N GLU A 91 -8.69 -2.87 -8.01
CA GLU A 91 -9.87 -3.39 -8.71
C GLU A 91 -9.83 -4.92 -8.75
N SER A 92 -10.99 -5.57 -8.63
CA SER A 92 -11.13 -7.00 -8.87
C SER A 92 -11.28 -7.29 -10.36
N LEU A 93 -10.54 -8.26 -10.88
CA LEU A 93 -10.73 -8.68 -12.27
C LEU A 93 -12.08 -9.38 -12.48
N PRO A 94 -12.69 -9.22 -13.66
CA PRO A 94 -13.92 -9.93 -13.99
C PRO A 94 -13.70 -11.44 -14.10
N LYS A 95 -14.75 -12.21 -13.82
CA LYS A 95 -14.79 -13.65 -14.11
C LYS A 95 -14.64 -13.87 -15.61
N ILE A 96 -13.60 -14.60 -16.01
CA ILE A 96 -13.43 -15.10 -17.38
C ILE A 96 -14.34 -16.31 -17.57
#